data_AF-A0A7S3E3Q9-F1
#
_entry.id   AF-A0A7S3E3Q9-F1
#
_cell.length_a   1.000
_cell.length_b   1.000
_cell.length_c   1.000
_cell.angle_alpha   90.00
_cell.angle_beta   90.00
_cell.angle_gamma   90.00
#
_symmetry.space_group_name_H-M   'P 1'
#
loop_
_entity.id
_entity.type
_entity.pdbx_description
1 polymer ?
#
loop_
_entity_poly.entity_id
_entity_poly.type
_entity_poly.pdbx_seq_one_letter_code
_entity_poly.pdbx_strand_id
1 'polypeptide(L)'
;QIEQCFIYQVFGGKLRSQIHCTACNYKSNKYDPILDLNLEIFRTRSLERALNMFTSKEVLDGSNKYNCPKCKNMVKAVKQMLLCEAPNILAIQLKRFAFGKYGMKIENMVTFPARLDMSKYICGGKKQGPIMYSLYGILVHSGHSIHSGHYYCFVKCPSGAWVCCDDGYVHQVSEKKVLEQKAYMLFYSKESSAGSGAARMEIQTLGSSLAVKEGKKSIHSSSNGGGRVASLRADDFSAGGHHRPGSSSSSSLSPPGSPRSPPGSPGSPRALART
;
A
#
# COMPACT_ATOMS: atom_id res chain seq x y z
N GLN A 1 -5.19 20.23 20.09
CA GLN A 1 -5.07 21.15 18.94
C GLN A 1 -4.84 20.44 17.60
N ILE A 2 -4.06 19.35 17.50
CA ILE A 2 -3.87 18.62 16.21
C ILE A 2 -5.21 18.19 15.58
N GLU A 3 -6.18 17.73 16.38
CA GLU A 3 -7.50 17.28 15.90
C GLU A 3 -8.37 18.39 15.26
N GLN A 4 -7.94 19.65 15.27
CA GLN A 4 -8.67 20.79 14.68
C GLN A 4 -8.08 21.29 13.36
N CYS A 5 -6.93 20.79 12.91
CA CYS A 5 -6.34 21.25 11.65
C CYS A 5 -7.02 20.62 10.42
N PHE A 6 -6.96 21.31 9.28
CA PHE A 6 -7.55 20.83 8.02
C PHE A 6 -7.07 19.42 7.63
N ILE A 7 -5.79 19.11 7.84
CA ILE A 7 -5.23 17.76 7.58
C ILE A 7 -5.96 16.69 8.40
N TYR A 8 -6.28 16.95 9.67
CA TYR A 8 -7.04 16.01 10.49
C TYR A 8 -8.54 15.98 10.11
N GLN A 9 -9.12 17.09 9.63
CA GLN A 9 -10.50 17.08 9.11
C GLN A 9 -10.64 16.23 7.84
N VAL A 10 -9.58 16.12 7.04
CA VAL A 10 -9.56 15.33 5.79
C VAL A 10 -9.15 13.87 6.05
N PHE A 11 -7.96 13.65 6.64
CA PHE A 11 -7.35 12.33 6.81
C PHE A 11 -7.48 11.74 8.23
N GLY A 12 -7.93 12.55 9.19
CA GLY A 12 -7.99 12.16 10.60
C GLY A 12 -9.07 11.12 10.91
N GLY A 13 -8.64 10.06 11.60
CA GLY A 13 -9.53 9.07 12.19
C GLY A 13 -9.07 8.72 13.60
N LYS A 14 -9.84 7.88 14.29
CA LYS A 14 -9.55 7.46 15.67
C LYS A 14 -9.57 5.95 15.78
N LEU A 15 -8.42 5.33 15.98
CA LEU A 15 -8.28 3.89 16.18
C LEU A 15 -8.44 3.55 17.67
N ARG A 16 -9.22 2.52 17.99
CA ARG A 16 -9.36 2.00 19.36
C ARG A 16 -8.68 0.65 19.49
N SER A 17 -7.67 0.59 20.36
CA SER A 17 -7.13 -0.66 20.91
C SER A 17 -7.91 -1.03 22.17
N GLN A 18 -8.63 -2.15 22.15
CA GLN A 18 -9.35 -2.69 23.30
C GLN A 18 -8.66 -3.97 23.80
N ILE A 19 -8.46 -4.09 25.12
CA ILE A 19 -8.07 -5.33 25.79
C ILE A 19 -9.22 -5.75 26.73
N HIS A 20 -9.82 -6.90 26.47
CA HIS A 20 -10.86 -7.54 27.28
C HIS A 20 -10.23 -8.66 28.11
N CYS A 21 -10.18 -8.49 29.43
CA CYS A 21 -9.76 -9.52 30.37
C CYS A 21 -10.78 -10.67 30.42
N THR A 22 -10.36 -11.92 30.16
CA THR A 22 -11.30 -13.07 30.16
C THR A 22 -11.67 -13.54 31.56
N ALA A 23 -10.96 -13.11 32.61
CA ALA A 23 -11.20 -13.53 34.00
C ALA A 23 -12.25 -12.66 34.72
N CYS A 24 -12.21 -11.34 34.55
CA CYS A 24 -13.11 -10.39 35.23
C CYS A 24 -13.97 -9.53 34.30
N ASN A 25 -13.92 -9.77 32.98
CA ASN A 25 -14.61 -8.99 31.95
C ASN A 25 -14.28 -7.49 31.86
N TYR A 26 -13.30 -7.00 32.63
CA TYR A 26 -12.80 -5.63 32.51
C TYR A 26 -12.27 -5.36 31.09
N LYS A 27 -12.61 -4.19 30.55
CA LYS A 27 -12.19 -3.71 29.22
C LYS A 27 -11.37 -2.45 29.37
N SER A 28 -10.08 -2.56 29.06
CA SER A 28 -9.21 -1.38 28.86
C SER A 28 -9.37 -0.90 27.42
N ASN A 29 -9.54 0.40 27.20
CA ASN A 29 -9.61 1.01 25.87
C ASN A 29 -8.56 2.13 25.79
N LYS A 30 -7.75 2.10 24.73
CA LYS A 30 -6.89 3.21 24.32
C LYS A 30 -7.37 3.69 22.96
N TYR A 31 -7.50 5.00 22.80
CA TYR A 31 -7.89 5.66 21.57
C TYR A 31 -6.71 6.46 21.05
N ASP A 32 -6.33 6.23 19.79
CA ASP A 32 -5.19 6.85 19.14
C ASP A 32 -5.66 7.57 17.87
N PRO A 33 -5.31 8.86 17.67
CA PRO A 33 -5.55 9.54 16.41
C PRO A 33 -4.65 8.93 15.32
N ILE A 34 -5.18 8.81 14.11
CA ILE A 34 -4.47 8.31 12.92
C ILE A 34 -4.69 9.26 11.74
N LEU A 35 -3.76 9.25 10.79
CA LEU A 35 -3.93 9.85 9.46
C LEU A 35 -3.96 8.79 8.33
N ASP A 36 -3.54 7.56 8.63
CA ASP A 36 -3.36 6.47 7.70
C ASP A 36 -3.47 5.09 8.37
N LEU A 37 -3.74 4.05 7.58
CA LEU A 37 -3.71 2.65 8.03
C LEU A 37 -2.50 1.89 7.47
N ASN A 38 -1.75 1.29 8.39
CA ASN A 38 -0.46 0.67 8.14
C ASN A 38 -0.56 -0.87 8.11
N LEU A 39 -0.87 -1.44 6.94
CA LEU A 39 -1.30 -2.84 6.83
C LEU A 39 -0.16 -3.82 6.49
N GLU A 40 -0.10 -4.92 7.22
CA GLU A 40 0.79 -6.05 6.91
C GLU A 40 0.24 -6.88 5.75
N ILE A 41 1.05 -7.05 4.71
CA ILE A 41 0.66 -7.79 3.49
C ILE A 41 1.41 -9.11 3.26
N PHE A 42 2.38 -9.46 4.12
CA PHE A 42 3.24 -10.64 3.92
C PHE A 42 2.46 -11.97 3.85
N ARG A 43 1.36 -12.10 4.63
CA ARG A 43 0.54 -13.32 4.72
C ARG A 43 -0.80 -13.22 3.97
N THR A 44 -0.95 -12.26 3.06
CA THR A 44 -2.21 -12.01 2.33
C THR A 44 -1.94 -11.58 0.89
N ARG A 45 -2.98 -11.64 0.06
CA ARG A 45 -3.00 -11.22 -1.36
C ARG A 45 -4.19 -10.32 -1.68
N SER A 46 -4.96 -9.88 -0.68
CA SER A 46 -6.01 -8.86 -0.85
C SER A 46 -6.02 -7.86 0.31
N LEU A 47 -6.50 -6.65 0.02
CA LEU A 47 -6.67 -5.55 0.96
C LEU A 47 -7.66 -5.90 2.08
N GLU A 48 -8.79 -6.53 1.75
CA GLU A 48 -9.82 -6.90 2.72
C GLU A 48 -9.32 -7.95 3.70
N ARG A 49 -8.47 -8.89 3.24
CA ARG A 49 -7.83 -9.86 4.13
C ARG A 49 -6.73 -9.21 4.98
N ALA A 50 -6.02 -8.19 4.47
CA ALA A 50 -5.08 -7.40 5.27
C ALA A 50 -5.80 -6.62 6.39
N LEU A 51 -6.92 -5.96 6.06
CA LEU A 51 -7.78 -5.27 7.02
C LEU A 51 -8.41 -6.25 8.03
N ASN A 52 -8.91 -7.41 7.58
CA ASN A 52 -9.41 -8.46 8.47
C ASN A 52 -8.34 -8.89 9.50
N MET A 53 -7.09 -9.07 9.06
CA MET A 53 -5.97 -9.39 9.95
C MET A 53 -5.67 -8.26 10.93
N PHE A 54 -5.61 -7.01 10.46
CA PHE A 54 -5.37 -5.81 11.27
C PHE A 54 -6.42 -5.63 12.38
N THR A 55 -7.70 -5.93 12.09
CA THR A 55 -8.80 -5.85 13.06
C THR A 55 -9.14 -7.15 13.78
N SER A 56 -8.33 -8.20 13.59
CA SER A 56 -8.59 -9.51 14.19
C SER A 56 -8.44 -9.48 15.71
N LYS A 57 -9.04 -10.47 16.39
CA LYS A 57 -8.87 -10.68 17.83
C LYS A 57 -7.57 -11.44 18.08
N GLU A 58 -6.63 -10.78 18.74
CA GLU A 58 -5.38 -11.34 19.24
C GLU A 58 -5.61 -11.91 20.65
N VAL A 59 -5.14 -13.13 20.92
CA VAL A 59 -5.24 -13.74 22.26
C VAL A 59 -3.91 -13.54 22.99
N LEU A 60 -3.99 -12.87 24.15
CA LEU A 60 -2.87 -12.61 25.05
C LEU A 60 -2.78 -13.75 26.07
N ASP A 61 -1.77 -14.62 25.92
CA ASP A 61 -1.63 -15.91 26.61
C ASP A 61 -0.15 -16.26 26.84
N GLY A 62 0.13 -17.31 27.62
CA GLY A 62 1.48 -17.83 27.87
C GLY A 62 2.39 -16.79 28.53
N SER A 63 3.50 -16.47 27.87
CA SER A 63 4.43 -15.40 28.25
C SER A 63 3.91 -13.99 27.92
N ASN A 64 2.91 -13.86 27.05
CA ASN A 64 2.30 -12.59 26.62
C ASN A 64 0.94 -12.35 27.31
N LYS A 65 0.78 -12.79 28.56
CA LYS A 65 -0.42 -12.53 29.36
C LYS A 65 -0.55 -11.04 29.70
N TYR A 66 -1.79 -10.58 29.88
CA TYR A 66 -2.09 -9.19 30.23
C TYR A 66 -2.08 -8.99 31.75
N ASN A 67 -1.35 -7.99 32.25
CA ASN A 67 -1.47 -7.56 33.65
C ASN A 67 -2.76 -6.76 33.83
N CYS A 68 -3.81 -7.38 34.36
CA CYS A 68 -5.11 -6.74 34.50
C CYS A 68 -5.19 -5.89 35.78
N PRO A 69 -5.46 -4.57 35.70
CA PRO A 69 -5.49 -3.69 36.88
C PRO A 69 -6.63 -4.01 37.86
N LYS A 70 -7.69 -4.69 37.41
CA LYS A 70 -8.78 -5.17 38.28
C LYS A 70 -8.47 -6.51 38.94
N CYS A 71 -7.79 -7.44 38.26
CA CYS A 71 -7.36 -8.71 38.85
C CYS A 71 -6.07 -8.59 39.66
N LYS A 72 -5.27 -7.53 39.44
CA LYS A 72 -3.91 -7.33 39.97
C LYS A 72 -2.98 -8.52 39.66
N ASN A 73 -3.15 -9.16 38.51
CA ASN A 73 -2.42 -10.37 38.11
C ASN A 73 -2.34 -10.54 36.58
N MET A 74 -1.40 -11.37 36.13
CA MET A 74 -1.19 -11.78 34.75
C MET A 74 -2.26 -12.79 34.31
N VAL A 75 -3.18 -12.35 33.46
CA VAL A 75 -4.35 -13.11 33.03
C VAL A 75 -4.40 -13.27 31.51
N LYS A 76 -5.15 -14.27 31.06
CA LYS A 76 -5.53 -14.38 29.65
C LYS A 76 -6.45 -13.20 29.28
N ALA A 77 -6.24 -12.64 28.10
CA ALA A 77 -7.04 -11.54 27.59
C ALA A 77 -7.19 -11.62 26.08
N VAL A 78 -8.14 -10.86 25.52
CA VAL A 78 -8.32 -10.69 24.09
C VAL A 78 -8.11 -9.23 23.73
N LYS A 79 -7.17 -8.97 22.82
CA LYS A 79 -6.87 -7.64 22.26
C LYS A 79 -7.50 -7.52 20.88
N GLN A 80 -8.04 -6.35 20.55
CA GLN A 80 -8.58 -6.05 19.22
C GLN A 80 -8.42 -4.58 18.88
N MET A 81 -8.10 -4.28 17.62
CA MET A 81 -8.10 -2.91 17.08
C MET A 81 -9.30 -2.71 16.15
N LEU A 82 -10.00 -1.58 16.28
CA LEU A 82 -11.10 -1.18 15.40
C LEU A 82 -11.07 0.34 15.19
N LEU A 83 -11.52 0.81 14.03
CA LEU A 83 -11.58 2.24 13.72
C LEU A 83 -12.89 2.81 14.31
N CYS A 84 -12.81 3.73 15.27
CA CYS A 84 -14.00 4.31 15.91
C CYS A 84 -14.50 5.59 15.22
N GLU A 85 -13.60 6.36 14.60
CA GLU A 85 -13.93 7.49 13.75
C GLU A 85 -13.25 7.26 12.39
N ALA A 86 -14.05 7.16 11.32
CA ALA A 86 -13.58 6.83 9.98
C ALA A 86 -13.35 8.11 9.15
N PRO A 87 -12.12 8.33 8.61
CA PRO A 87 -11.71 9.60 8.00
C PRO A 87 -12.45 9.88 6.70
N ASN A 88 -12.50 11.14 6.27
CA ASN A 88 -13.10 11.49 4.98
C ASN A 88 -12.26 10.97 3.81
N ILE A 89 -10.93 11.02 3.94
CA ILE A 89 -9.97 10.37 3.06
C ILE A 89 -9.25 9.28 3.84
N LEU A 90 -9.44 8.02 3.43
CA LEU A 90 -8.75 6.87 3.99
C LEU A 90 -7.46 6.61 3.18
N ALA A 91 -6.32 7.03 3.75
CA ALA A 91 -5.00 6.65 3.28
C ALA A 91 -4.61 5.28 3.86
N ILE A 92 -4.12 4.38 3.01
CA ILE A 92 -3.67 3.04 3.41
C ILE A 92 -2.27 2.79 2.85
N GLN A 93 -1.28 2.59 3.72
CA GLN A 93 0.04 2.09 3.35
C GLN A 93 0.05 0.57 3.41
N LEU A 94 0.41 -0.07 2.29
CA LEU A 94 0.71 -1.49 2.25
C LEU A 94 2.19 -1.66 2.61
N LYS A 95 2.49 -2.30 3.76
CA LYS A 95 3.86 -2.48 4.26
C LYS A 95 4.66 -3.45 3.37
N ARG A 96 5.14 -2.95 2.23
CA ARG A 96 5.97 -3.68 1.26
C ARG A 96 7.43 -3.81 1.69
N PHE A 97 7.91 -3.04 2.66
CA PHE A 97 9.29 -3.13 3.13
C PHE A 97 9.32 -3.95 4.41
N ALA A 98 9.80 -5.19 4.31
CA ALA A 98 9.90 -6.10 5.44
C ALA A 98 11.26 -5.92 6.14
N PHE A 99 11.23 -5.45 7.39
CA PHE A 99 12.41 -5.36 8.23
C PHE A 99 12.82 -6.77 8.69
N GLY A 100 13.85 -7.31 8.04
CA GLY A 100 14.49 -8.58 8.34
C GLY A 100 15.95 -8.54 7.90
N LYS A 101 16.69 -9.63 8.12
CA LYS A 101 18.17 -9.70 7.97
C LYS A 101 18.74 -9.26 6.60
N TYR A 102 17.89 -9.17 5.57
CA TYR A 102 18.26 -8.79 4.20
C TYR A 102 17.35 -7.69 3.59
N GLY A 103 16.47 -7.04 4.36
CA GLY A 103 15.69 -5.87 3.92
C GLY A 103 14.96 -6.04 2.58
N MET A 104 14.08 -7.02 2.44
CA MET A 104 13.47 -7.38 1.16
C MET A 104 12.15 -6.63 0.90
N LYS A 105 11.95 -6.19 -0.35
CA LYS A 105 10.67 -5.66 -0.84
C LYS A 105 9.69 -6.81 -1.14
N ILE A 106 8.50 -6.74 -0.57
CA ILE A 106 7.40 -7.67 -0.85
C ILE A 106 6.76 -7.26 -2.17
N GLU A 107 7.08 -8.02 -3.21
CA GLU A 107 6.62 -7.80 -4.59
C GLU A 107 5.32 -8.52 -4.95
N ASN A 108 4.66 -9.16 -3.99
CA ASN A 108 3.40 -9.83 -4.23
C ASN A 108 2.35 -8.86 -4.78
N MET A 109 1.55 -9.35 -5.73
CA MET A 109 0.30 -8.67 -6.05
C MET A 109 -0.62 -8.74 -4.82
N VAL A 110 -1.21 -7.59 -4.49
CA VAL A 110 -2.24 -7.45 -3.47
C VAL A 110 -3.42 -6.81 -4.18
N THR A 111 -4.53 -7.54 -4.30
CA THR A 111 -5.74 -6.99 -4.92
C THR A 111 -6.40 -5.97 -4.00
N PHE A 112 -6.97 -4.93 -4.59
CA PHE A 112 -7.74 -3.90 -3.90
C PHE A 112 -8.94 -3.54 -4.79
N PRO A 113 -10.13 -3.30 -4.23
CA PRO A 113 -11.32 -3.01 -5.01
C PRO A 113 -11.40 -1.51 -5.35
N ALA A 114 -12.06 -1.18 -6.46
CA ALA A 114 -12.41 0.21 -6.78
C ALA A 114 -13.40 0.81 -5.75
N ARG A 115 -14.18 -0.04 -5.06
CA ARG A 115 -15.11 0.35 -3.98
C ARG A 115 -14.93 -0.56 -2.76
N LEU A 116 -14.66 0.02 -1.61
CA LEU A 116 -14.30 -0.66 -0.37
C LEU A 116 -15.38 -0.48 0.70
N ASP A 117 -15.90 -1.58 1.25
CA ASP A 117 -16.76 -1.56 2.43
C ASP A 117 -15.90 -1.64 3.70
N MET A 118 -15.93 -0.57 4.50
CA MET A 118 -15.20 -0.51 5.77
C MET A 118 -16.03 -0.93 6.99
N SER A 119 -17.35 -1.14 6.85
CA SER A 119 -18.32 -1.27 7.95
C SER A 119 -17.97 -2.32 9.00
N LYS A 120 -17.33 -3.42 8.59
CA LYS A 120 -16.93 -4.53 9.49
C LYS A 120 -15.66 -4.23 10.32
N TYR A 121 -14.94 -3.16 10.01
CA TYR A 121 -13.73 -2.70 10.70
C TYR A 121 -14.00 -1.54 11.67
N ILE A 122 -15.24 -1.03 11.70
CA ILE A 122 -15.64 0.15 12.48
C ILE A 122 -16.18 -0.24 13.87
N CYS A 123 -15.89 0.55 14.89
CA CYS A 123 -16.47 0.40 16.22
C CYS A 123 -18.01 0.52 16.19
N GLY A 124 -18.72 -0.43 16.82
CA GLY A 124 -20.18 -0.47 16.78
C GLY A 124 -20.77 -1.17 15.54
N GLY A 125 -19.94 -1.45 14.53
CA GLY A 125 -20.30 -2.21 13.34
C GLY A 125 -21.53 -1.65 12.62
N LYS A 126 -22.46 -2.53 12.23
CA LYS A 126 -23.65 -2.22 11.42
C LYS A 126 -24.57 -1.12 12.00
N LYS A 127 -24.42 -0.71 13.27
CA LYS A 127 -25.23 0.37 13.87
C LYS A 127 -25.00 1.74 13.24
N GLN A 128 -23.89 1.96 12.54
CA GLN A 128 -23.59 3.22 11.84
C GLN A 128 -24.01 3.20 10.35
N GLY A 129 -24.73 2.17 9.90
CA GLY A 129 -25.01 1.94 8.47
C GLY A 129 -23.78 1.47 7.69
N PRO A 130 -23.88 1.34 6.35
CA PRO A 130 -22.76 0.98 5.50
C PRO A 130 -21.80 2.17 5.35
N ILE A 131 -20.52 1.95 5.64
CA ILE A 131 -19.44 2.93 5.46
C ILE A 131 -18.63 2.53 4.23
N MET A 132 -19.03 3.10 3.10
CA MET A 132 -18.46 2.83 1.78
C MET A 132 -17.40 3.87 1.41
N TYR A 133 -16.41 3.43 0.66
CA TYR A 133 -15.30 4.23 0.16
C TYR A 133 -15.05 3.94 -1.32
N SER A 134 -14.79 4.97 -2.11
CA SER A 134 -14.41 4.86 -3.53
C SER A 134 -12.94 5.19 -3.73
N LEU A 135 -12.21 4.34 -4.47
CA LEU A 135 -10.80 4.53 -4.79
C LEU A 135 -10.64 5.73 -5.75
N TYR A 136 -9.73 6.65 -5.42
CA TYR A 136 -9.43 7.80 -6.29
C TYR A 136 -7.93 8.00 -6.53
N GLY A 137 -7.05 7.31 -5.81
CA GLY A 137 -5.61 7.38 -6.05
C GLY A 137 -4.86 6.15 -5.58
N ILE A 138 -3.79 5.80 -6.29
CA ILE A 138 -2.78 4.84 -5.82
C ILE A 138 -1.38 5.40 -6.07
N LEU A 139 -0.45 5.12 -5.16
CA LEU A 139 0.98 5.36 -5.34
C LEU A 139 1.67 4.03 -5.59
N VAL A 140 2.50 3.93 -6.62
CA VAL A 140 3.28 2.73 -6.96
C VAL A 140 4.76 3.02 -6.73
N HIS A 141 5.48 2.02 -6.23
CA HIS A 141 6.94 2.00 -6.19
C HIS A 141 7.41 0.85 -7.07
N SER A 142 8.13 1.11 -8.17
CA SER A 142 8.78 0.08 -8.98
C SER A 142 10.21 -0.23 -8.47
N GLY A 143 10.92 -1.15 -9.11
CA GLY A 143 12.23 -1.67 -8.65
C GLY A 143 12.14 -2.71 -7.53
N HIS A 144 13.21 -3.46 -7.29
CA HIS A 144 13.27 -4.55 -6.30
C HIS A 144 13.84 -4.11 -4.94
N SER A 145 14.54 -2.98 -4.90
CA SER A 145 15.21 -2.45 -3.72
C SER A 145 14.24 -1.76 -2.75
N ILE A 146 14.64 -1.68 -1.48
CA ILE A 146 13.98 -0.85 -0.46
C ILE A 146 14.64 0.53 -0.31
N HIS A 147 15.85 0.71 -0.88
CA HIS A 147 16.64 1.94 -0.81
C HIS A 147 16.58 2.75 -2.12
N SER A 148 16.03 2.17 -3.18
CA SER A 148 15.98 2.75 -4.52
C SER A 148 14.86 2.13 -5.36
N GLY A 149 14.43 2.88 -6.38
CA GLY A 149 13.33 2.52 -7.28
C GLY A 149 12.73 3.79 -7.85
N HIS A 150 11.57 3.68 -8.48
CA HIS A 150 10.85 4.82 -9.06
C HIS A 150 9.43 4.92 -8.51
N TYR A 151 8.97 6.14 -8.24
CA TYR A 151 7.65 6.43 -7.68
C TYR A 151 6.79 7.17 -8.69
N TYR A 152 5.62 6.63 -8.98
CA TYR A 152 4.63 7.22 -9.86
C TYR A 152 3.23 6.88 -9.34
N CYS A 153 2.22 7.64 -9.76
CA CYS A 153 0.87 7.48 -9.23
C CYS A 153 -0.19 7.36 -10.32
N PHE A 154 -1.34 6.84 -9.93
CA PHE A 154 -2.55 6.88 -10.74
C PHE A 154 -3.62 7.62 -9.94
N VAL A 155 -4.33 8.55 -10.58
CA VAL A 155 -5.32 9.40 -9.94
C VAL A 155 -6.59 9.45 -10.79
N LYS A 156 -7.76 9.41 -10.14
CA LYS A 156 -9.07 9.56 -10.77
C LYS A 156 -9.44 11.03 -10.80
N CYS A 157 -9.55 11.60 -11.99
CA CYS A 157 -9.97 12.98 -12.19
C CYS A 157 -11.46 13.18 -11.80
N PRO A 158 -11.91 14.42 -11.54
CA PRO A 158 -13.33 14.71 -11.29
C PRO A 158 -14.28 14.28 -12.42
N SER A 159 -13.77 14.14 -13.65
CA SER A 159 -14.48 13.56 -14.80
C SER A 159 -14.72 12.05 -14.72
N GLY A 160 -14.16 11.36 -13.71
CA GLY A 160 -14.18 9.91 -13.57
C GLY A 160 -13.09 9.17 -14.36
N ALA A 161 -12.37 9.85 -15.25
CA ALA A 161 -11.24 9.28 -15.98
C ALA A 161 -10.02 9.04 -15.07
N TRP A 162 -9.28 7.96 -15.32
CA TRP A 162 -8.01 7.69 -14.64
C TRP A 162 -6.84 8.21 -15.46
N VAL A 163 -5.88 8.87 -14.80
CA VAL A 163 -4.59 9.23 -15.37
C VAL A 163 -3.45 8.54 -14.62
N CYS A 164 -2.41 8.17 -15.35
CA CYS A 164 -1.10 7.84 -14.81
C CYS A 164 -0.25 9.11 -14.83
N CYS A 165 0.34 9.48 -13.69
CA CYS A 165 1.27 10.59 -13.56
C CYS A 165 2.65 9.99 -13.23
N ASP A 166 3.54 10.05 -14.20
CA ASP A 166 4.89 9.48 -14.17
C ASP A 166 5.89 10.61 -14.48
N ASP A 167 6.43 11.24 -13.44
CA ASP A 167 7.18 12.50 -13.48
C ASP A 167 6.50 13.58 -14.36
N GLY A 168 7.15 13.98 -15.47
CA GLY A 168 6.62 14.94 -16.44
C GLY A 168 5.63 14.37 -17.45
N TYR A 169 5.38 13.06 -17.43
CA TYR A 169 4.52 12.36 -18.39
C TYR A 169 3.18 11.94 -17.76
N VAL A 170 2.12 12.66 -18.15
CA VAL A 170 0.75 12.38 -17.71
C VAL A 170 -0.08 11.84 -18.88
N HIS A 171 -0.69 10.67 -18.72
CA HIS A 171 -1.51 10.05 -19.77
C HIS A 171 -2.73 9.32 -19.19
N GLN A 172 -3.83 9.28 -19.95
CA GLN A 172 -5.05 8.57 -19.55
C GLN A 172 -4.84 7.04 -19.57
N VAL A 173 -5.45 6.34 -18.62
CA VAL A 173 -5.45 4.88 -18.52
C VAL A 173 -6.84 4.33 -18.19
N SER A 174 -7.04 3.01 -18.33
CA SER A 174 -8.24 2.32 -17.88
C SER A 174 -8.18 2.00 -16.38
N GLU A 175 -9.33 1.96 -15.72
CA GLU A 175 -9.43 1.54 -14.30
C GLU A 175 -8.87 0.13 -14.09
N LYS A 176 -9.06 -0.78 -15.06
CA LYS A 176 -8.43 -2.11 -15.06
C LYS A 176 -6.91 -2.04 -14.90
N LYS A 177 -6.22 -1.20 -15.70
CA LYS A 177 -4.76 -1.03 -15.61
C LYS A 177 -4.33 -0.52 -14.22
N VAL A 178 -5.16 0.29 -13.55
CA VAL A 178 -4.91 0.78 -12.18
C VAL A 178 -5.05 -0.34 -11.14
N LEU A 179 -6.12 -1.15 -11.22
CA LEU A 179 -6.35 -2.27 -10.29
C LEU A 179 -5.33 -3.41 -10.45
N GLU A 180 -4.63 -3.48 -11.59
CA GLU A 180 -3.56 -4.45 -11.87
C GLU A 180 -2.17 -4.03 -11.33
N GLN A 181 -2.05 -2.87 -10.67
CA GLN A 181 -0.77 -2.36 -10.17
C GLN A 181 -0.32 -2.93 -8.82
N LYS A 182 1.01 -3.05 -8.63
CA LYS A 182 1.64 -3.34 -7.33
C LYS A 182 1.64 -2.11 -6.41
N ALA A 183 0.45 -1.58 -6.08
CA ALA A 183 0.28 -0.38 -5.26
C ALA A 183 1.05 -0.46 -3.92
N TYR A 184 1.69 0.64 -3.54
CA TYR A 184 2.39 0.86 -2.27
C TYR A 184 1.52 1.63 -1.27
N MET A 185 0.80 2.66 -1.74
CA MET A 185 -0.27 3.31 -0.99
C MET A 185 -1.56 3.34 -1.82
N LEU A 186 -2.70 3.31 -1.12
CA LEU A 186 -4.05 3.43 -1.66
C LEU A 186 -4.74 4.63 -1.01
N PHE A 187 -5.48 5.39 -1.80
CA PHE A 187 -6.24 6.56 -1.35
C PHE A 187 -7.71 6.41 -1.75
N TYR A 188 -8.56 6.42 -0.72
CA TYR A 188 -10.00 6.19 -0.82
C TYR A 188 -10.76 7.39 -0.27
N SER A 189 -11.80 7.84 -0.98
CA SER A 189 -12.70 8.90 -0.53
C SER A 189 -13.97 8.29 0.02
N LYS A 190 -14.42 8.77 1.19
CA LYS A 190 -15.63 8.29 1.87
C LYS A 190 -16.86 8.70 1.05
N GLU A 191 -17.70 7.73 0.72
CA GLU A 191 -18.95 8.02 0.04
C GLU A 191 -19.92 8.71 1.00
N SER A 192 -20.49 9.84 0.57
CA SER A 192 -21.53 10.53 1.34
C SER A 192 -22.75 9.62 1.46
N SER A 193 -23.21 9.37 2.69
CA SER A 193 -24.55 8.82 2.91
C SER A 193 -25.57 9.80 2.33
N ALA A 194 -26.27 9.38 1.28
CA ALA A 194 -27.29 10.19 0.62
C ALA A 194 -28.35 10.64 1.65
N GLY A 195 -28.34 11.93 2.00
CA GLY A 195 -29.17 12.48 3.08
C GLY A 195 -28.64 13.79 3.68
N SER A 196 -27.33 14.03 3.64
CA SER A 196 -26.73 15.32 4.01
C SER A 196 -26.26 16.04 2.75
N GLY A 197 -26.72 17.28 2.54
CA GLY A 197 -26.35 18.11 1.39
C GLY A 197 -24.84 18.25 1.28
N ALA A 198 -24.25 17.52 0.33
CA ALA A 198 -22.80 17.47 0.19
C ALA A 198 -22.30 18.80 -0.37
N ALA A 199 -21.73 19.64 0.51
CA ALA A 199 -20.73 20.60 0.08
C ALA A 199 -19.61 19.81 -0.60
N ARG A 200 -19.64 19.76 -1.94
CA ARG A 200 -18.49 19.32 -2.72
C ARG A 200 -17.32 20.19 -2.28
N MET A 201 -16.32 19.57 -1.68
CA MET A 201 -15.05 20.25 -1.45
C MET A 201 -14.37 20.35 -2.82
N GLU A 202 -14.79 21.35 -3.61
CA GLU A 202 -14.13 21.71 -4.85
C GLU A 202 -12.71 22.14 -4.50
N ILE A 203 -11.76 21.25 -4.78
CA ILE A 203 -10.35 21.62 -4.86
C ILE A 203 -10.27 22.55 -6.06
N GLN A 204 -10.31 23.86 -5.81
CA GLN A 204 -10.12 24.88 -6.83
C GLN A 204 -8.71 24.70 -7.41
N THR A 205 -8.65 24.09 -8.58
CA THR A 205 -7.42 23.97 -9.36
C THR A 205 -7.01 25.38 -9.78
N LEU A 206 -5.96 25.93 -9.14
CA LEU A 206 -5.26 27.12 -9.61
C LEU A 206 -4.51 26.80 -10.91
N GLY A 207 -5.28 26.66 -11.99
CA GLY A 207 -4.79 26.48 -13.35
C GLY A 207 -4.32 27.81 -13.93
N SER A 208 -3.19 28.33 -13.45
CA SER A 208 -2.49 29.42 -14.12
C SER A 208 -1.91 28.94 -15.45
N SER A 209 -2.64 29.27 -16.52
CA SER A 209 -2.28 29.14 -17.93
C SER A 209 -0.77 29.20 -18.24
N LEU A 210 -0.23 28.09 -18.74
CA LEU A 210 0.95 28.09 -19.59
C LEU A 210 0.51 27.75 -21.03
N ALA A 211 -0.04 28.75 -21.71
CA ALA A 211 -0.30 28.68 -23.14
C ALA A 211 1.03 28.58 -23.90
N VAL A 212 1.32 27.42 -24.48
CA VAL A 212 2.42 27.24 -25.43
C VAL A 212 2.07 28.03 -26.70
N LYS A 213 2.78 29.15 -26.92
CA LYS A 213 2.64 29.94 -28.15
C LYS A 213 3.46 29.28 -29.26
N GLU A 214 2.80 28.72 -30.28
CA GLU A 214 3.44 28.34 -31.53
C GLU A 214 4.00 29.59 -32.25
N GLY A 215 5.33 29.70 -32.30
CA GLY A 215 6.01 30.75 -33.04
C GLY A 215 6.19 30.39 -34.52
N LYS A 216 5.20 30.70 -35.37
CA LYS A 216 5.43 30.72 -36.83
C LYS A 216 6.38 31.85 -37.21
N LYS A 217 7.56 31.52 -37.75
CA LYS A 217 8.30 32.38 -38.67
C LYS A 217 8.68 31.59 -39.93
N SER A 218 8.26 32.12 -41.07
CA SER A 218 8.69 31.73 -42.41
C SER A 218 9.79 32.69 -42.87
N ILE A 219 10.69 32.23 -43.76
CA ILE A 219 11.01 32.84 -45.08
C ILE A 219 12.34 32.24 -45.64
N HIS A 220 12.23 31.59 -46.80
CA HIS A 220 13.16 31.49 -47.96
C HIS A 220 14.70 31.57 -47.77
N SER A 221 15.45 30.48 -48.06
CA SER A 221 16.13 30.12 -49.35
C SER A 221 17.55 30.72 -49.49
N SER A 222 18.58 30.03 -50.02
CA SER A 222 18.62 29.29 -51.29
C SER A 222 19.70 28.19 -51.38
N SER A 223 19.56 27.29 -52.36
CA SER A 223 20.56 26.47 -53.14
C SER A 223 22.02 26.31 -52.63
N ASN A 224 22.69 25.16 -52.81
CA ASN A 224 22.83 24.46 -54.09
C ASN A 224 23.44 23.03 -53.99
N GLY A 225 23.10 22.12 -54.92
CA GLY A 225 23.79 20.83 -55.22
C GLY A 225 23.68 19.70 -54.18
N GLY A 226 23.56 18.41 -54.52
CA GLY A 226 23.41 17.75 -55.83
C GLY A 226 23.94 16.30 -55.77
N GLY A 227 23.08 15.27 -55.91
CA GLY A 227 23.53 13.87 -55.89
C GLY A 227 22.40 12.83 -55.88
N ARG A 228 22.36 11.97 -56.91
CA ARG A 228 21.60 10.69 -56.96
C ARG A 228 22.42 9.62 -56.18
N VAL A 229 22.00 8.39 -55.83
CA VAL A 229 20.90 7.49 -56.26
C VAL A 229 20.58 6.51 -55.10
N ALA A 230 19.50 5.75 -55.24
CA ALA A 230 19.35 4.33 -54.84
C ALA A 230 18.76 3.95 -53.47
N SER A 231 17.77 3.06 -53.58
CA SER A 231 17.12 2.26 -52.55
C SER A 231 17.97 1.01 -52.21
N LEU A 232 17.83 0.45 -51.00
CA LEU A 232 17.39 -0.94 -50.76
C LEU A 232 17.38 -1.30 -49.26
N ARG A 233 16.61 -2.34 -48.89
CA ARG A 233 16.61 -2.99 -47.57
C ARG A 233 17.64 -4.13 -47.54
N ALA A 234 18.18 -4.47 -46.37
CA ALA A 234 18.44 -5.85 -45.94
C ALA A 234 18.84 -5.90 -44.45
N ASP A 235 18.71 -7.09 -43.86
CA ASP A 235 18.86 -7.40 -42.44
C ASP A 235 20.28 -7.81 -42.02
N ASP A 236 20.40 -8.17 -40.74
CA ASP A 236 21.40 -9.02 -40.08
C ASP A 236 22.87 -8.56 -39.96
N PHE A 237 23.34 -8.61 -38.70
CA PHE A 237 24.72 -9.01 -38.41
C PHE A 237 24.77 -9.86 -37.14
N SER A 238 25.25 -11.10 -37.28
CA SER A 238 25.54 -12.01 -36.18
C SER A 238 26.81 -12.80 -36.48
N ALA A 239 27.74 -12.82 -35.52
CA ALA A 239 28.93 -13.67 -35.41
C ALA A 239 29.37 -13.58 -33.95
N GLY A 240 29.77 -14.63 -33.21
CA GLY A 240 30.39 -15.92 -33.56
C GLY A 240 31.74 -15.98 -32.81
N GLY A 241 32.23 -17.08 -32.21
CA GLY A 241 31.74 -18.46 -32.05
C GLY A 241 32.19 -19.04 -30.68
N HIS A 242 31.75 -20.24 -30.26
CA HIS A 242 32.46 -21.53 -30.41
C HIS A 242 33.83 -21.61 -29.67
N HIS A 243 34.15 -22.62 -28.84
CA HIS A 243 33.93 -24.06 -29.02
C HIS A 243 33.66 -24.89 -27.73
N ARG A 244 33.27 -26.15 -27.98
CA ARG A 244 32.88 -27.30 -27.10
C ARG A 244 34.04 -28.36 -27.14
N PRO A 245 33.92 -29.66 -26.71
CA PRO A 245 33.00 -30.36 -25.77
C PRO A 245 33.68 -31.42 -24.83
N GLY A 246 32.88 -32.15 -24.02
CA GLY A 246 33.19 -33.51 -23.49
C GLY A 246 32.64 -33.74 -22.06
N SER A 247 31.45 -34.32 -21.85
CA SER A 247 31.18 -35.78 -21.63
C SER A 247 32.07 -36.44 -20.56
N SER A 248 31.58 -37.11 -19.50
CA SER A 248 30.25 -37.65 -19.14
C SER A 248 30.15 -37.75 -17.58
N SER A 249 29.24 -38.44 -16.86
CA SER A 249 28.26 -39.51 -17.17
C SER A 249 26.95 -39.42 -16.35
N SER A 250 26.71 -40.31 -15.38
CA SER A 250 25.45 -40.52 -14.66
C SER A 250 25.62 -41.21 -13.30
N SER A 251 24.80 -40.87 -12.30
CA SER A 251 24.03 -41.87 -11.51
C SER A 251 23.15 -41.22 -10.43
N SER A 252 22.05 -41.89 -10.10
CA SER A 252 21.05 -41.55 -9.08
C SER A 252 21.39 -42.17 -7.72
N LEU A 253 20.90 -41.58 -6.61
CA LEU A 253 20.43 -42.28 -5.41
C LEU A 253 19.74 -41.29 -4.43
N SER A 254 18.80 -41.78 -3.62
CA SER A 254 17.99 -40.97 -2.67
C SER A 254 18.34 -41.34 -1.19
N PRO A 255 17.62 -40.83 -0.16
CA PRO A 255 18.24 -40.14 0.99
C PRO A 255 18.48 -41.01 2.24
N PRO A 256 19.09 -40.43 3.29
CA PRO A 256 18.47 -40.59 4.61
C PRO A 256 18.55 -39.36 5.55
N GLY A 257 17.55 -39.26 6.45
CA GLY A 257 17.74 -39.01 7.88
C GLY A 257 18.16 -37.62 8.42
N SER A 258 17.26 -36.97 9.15
CA SER A 258 17.61 -36.04 10.26
C SER A 258 18.24 -36.83 11.43
N PRO A 259 19.07 -36.23 12.32
CA PRO A 259 18.51 -35.40 13.41
C PRO A 259 19.43 -34.30 14.02
N ARG A 260 18.86 -33.61 15.03
CA ARG A 260 19.45 -32.80 16.13
C ARG A 260 19.45 -31.27 16.04
N SER A 261 18.90 -30.69 17.12
CA SER A 261 18.86 -29.27 17.47
C SER A 261 20.15 -28.79 18.15
N PRO A 262 20.59 -27.54 17.93
CA PRO A 262 21.52 -26.81 18.80
C PRO A 262 20.78 -25.94 19.86
N PRO A 263 21.50 -25.39 20.87
CA PRO A 263 20.92 -24.77 22.06
C PRO A 263 20.47 -23.31 21.87
N GLY A 264 19.79 -22.76 22.89
CA GLY A 264 19.10 -21.47 22.81
C GLY A 264 19.93 -20.22 23.11
N SER A 265 19.32 -19.07 22.76
CA SER A 265 19.47 -17.71 23.30
C SER A 265 20.88 -17.10 23.51
N PRO A 266 21.06 -15.87 23.03
CA PRO A 266 21.11 -14.76 23.99
C PRO A 266 19.99 -13.72 23.77
N GLY A 267 19.71 -12.94 24.82
CA GLY A 267 18.51 -12.12 24.94
C GLY A 267 18.50 -10.81 24.13
N SER A 268 17.38 -10.09 24.21
CA SER A 268 17.21 -8.72 23.70
C SER A 268 16.48 -7.84 24.73
N PRO A 269 16.65 -6.50 24.68
CA PRO A 269 16.62 -5.69 25.90
C PRO A 269 15.23 -5.35 26.45
N ARG A 270 15.21 -5.00 27.74
CA ARG A 270 14.08 -4.38 28.47
C ARG A 270 13.46 -3.22 27.67
N ALA A 271 12.14 -3.27 27.48
CA ALA A 271 11.36 -2.06 27.26
C ALA A 271 11.18 -1.32 28.59
N LEU A 272 11.77 -0.13 28.71
CA LEU A 272 11.51 0.81 29.81
C LEU A 272 10.13 1.45 29.61
N ALA A 273 9.24 1.26 30.58
CA ALA A 273 8.07 2.12 30.69
C ALA A 273 8.54 3.53 31.12
N ARG A 274 8.11 4.57 30.40
CA ARG A 274 8.05 5.93 30.95
C ARG A 274 6.64 6.15 31.51
N THR A 275 6.64 6.87 32.62
CA THR A 275 5.49 7.34 33.42
C THR A 275 4.50 8.14 32.59
#